data_AF-A0A4Z1KIL5-F1
#
_entry.id   AF-A0A4Z1KIL5-F1
#
_cell.length_a   1.000
_cell.length_b   1.000
_cell.length_c   1.000
_cell.angle_alpha   90.00
_cell.angle_beta   90.00
_cell.angle_gamma   90.00
#
_symmetry.space_group_name_H-M   'P 1'
#
loop_
_entity.id
_entity.type
_entity.pdbx_description
1 polymer ?
#
loop_
_entity_poly.entity_id
_entity_poly.type
_entity_poly.pdbx_seq_one_letter_code
_entity_poly.pdbx_strand_id
1 'polypeptide(L)'
;MKLEILDAFGTLPEYLKEEFDIIHIRAFTIVMKGGHPGVLLDNLIAMLKPGGYLQWDEMDSASFSAHSPNELTPKVNKYGTSHRQVSRYVQEE
;
A
#
# COMPACT_ATOMS: atom_id res chain seq x y z
N MET A 1 -11.97 -1.20 -20.40
CA MET A 1 -11.51 -1.23 -18.99
C MET A 1 -12.73 -0.96 -18.11
N LYS A 2 -13.08 -1.90 -17.24
CA LYS A 2 -14.20 -1.80 -16.31
C LYS A 2 -13.63 -1.53 -14.91
N LEU A 3 -14.14 -0.51 -14.23
CA LEU A 3 -13.75 -0.17 -12.86
C LEU A 3 -14.99 -0.28 -11.98
N GLU A 4 -14.86 -0.99 -10.86
CA GLU A 4 -15.93 -1.19 -9.89
C GLU A 4 -15.38 -0.99 -8.49
N ILE A 5 -16.27 -0.63 -7.57
CA ILE A 5 -15.94 -0.55 -6.14
C ILE A 5 -16.20 -1.93 -5.54
N LEU A 6 -15.21 -2.48 -4.85
CA LEU A 6 -15.30 -3.73 -4.09
C LEU A 6 -15.00 -3.44 -2.62
N ASP A 7 -15.85 -3.92 -1.72
CA ASP A 7 -15.48 -4.04 -0.32
C ASP A 7 -14.57 -5.27 -0.15
N ALA A 8 -13.27 -5.04 -0.01
CA ALA A 8 -12.27 -6.09 0.08
C ALA A 8 -12.40 -6.96 1.36
N PHE A 9 -13.14 -6.47 2.37
CA PHE A 9 -13.39 -7.20 3.63
C PHE A 9 -14.82 -7.75 3.72
N GLY A 10 -15.63 -7.53 2.69
CA GLY A 10 -16.99 -8.02 2.61
C GLY A 10 -17.10 -9.40 1.97
N THR A 11 -18.33 -9.82 1.67
CA THR A 11 -18.59 -11.03 0.89
C THR A 11 -18.15 -10.84 -0.56
N LEU A 12 -17.28 -11.72 -1.05
CA LEU A 12 -16.82 -11.69 -2.43
C LEU A 12 -17.95 -12.01 -3.42
N PRO A 13 -18.24 -11.15 -4.40
CA PRO A 13 -19.17 -11.45 -5.49
C PRO A 13 -18.75 -12.68 -6.30
N GLU A 14 -19.70 -13.55 -6.65
CA GLU A 14 -19.42 -14.83 -7.32
C GLU A 14 -18.66 -14.67 -8.65
N TYR A 15 -18.98 -13.62 -9.41
CA TYR A 15 -18.37 -13.36 -10.71
C TYR A 15 -16.89 -12.96 -10.66
N LEU A 16 -16.35 -12.71 -9.46
CA LEU A 16 -14.94 -12.37 -9.27
C LEU A 16 -14.09 -13.58 -8.86
N LYS A 17 -14.70 -14.73 -8.54
CA LYS A 17 -13.98 -15.93 -8.14
C LYS A 17 -13.24 -16.53 -9.33
N GLU A 18 -11.99 -16.92 -9.12
CA GLU A 18 -11.12 -17.54 -10.13
C GLU A 18 -11.08 -16.78 -11.47
N GLU A 19 -11.25 -15.45 -11.44
CA GLU A 19 -11.34 -14.65 -12.66
C GLU A 19 -9.98 -14.10 -13.11
N PHE A 20 -9.05 -13.91 -12.16
CA PHE A 20 -7.80 -13.20 -12.41
C PHE A 20 -6.58 -14.12 -12.36
N ASP A 21 -5.72 -14.01 -13.37
CA ASP A 21 -4.39 -14.66 -13.36
C ASP A 21 -3.41 -13.94 -12.42
N ILE A 22 -3.58 -12.62 -12.29
CA ILE A 22 -2.75 -11.75 -11.43
C ILE A 22 -3.66 -10.76 -10.70
N ILE A 23 -3.46 -10.62 -9.40
CA ILE A 23 -4.06 -9.54 -8.61
C ILE A 23 -2.95 -8.66 -8.05
N HIS A 24 -3.07 -7.35 -8.27
CA HIS A 24 -2.18 -6.36 -7.69
C HIS A 24 -2.89 -5.57 -6.60
N ILE A 25 -2.28 -5.48 -5.43
CA ILE A 25 -2.71 -4.61 -4.33
C ILE A 25 -1.57 -3.72 -3.87
N ARG A 26 -1.91 -2.52 -3.39
CA ARG A 26 -0.95 -1.55 -2.90
C ARG A 26 -1.43 -0.83 -1.65
N ALA A 27 -0.53 -0.64 -0.69
CA ALA A 27 -0.76 0.14 0.54
C ALA A 27 -1.92 -0.39 1.41
N PHE A 28 -2.11 -1.71 1.45
CA PHE A 28 -3.15 -2.34 2.26
C PHE A 28 -2.72 -2.51 3.73
N THR A 29 -1.42 -2.50 4.03
CA THR A 29 -0.91 -2.62 5.41
C THR A 29 -1.47 -1.59 6.38
N ILE A 30 -1.70 -0.36 5.91
CA ILE A 30 -2.17 0.75 6.73
C ILE A 30 -3.69 0.74 7.00
N VAL A 31 -4.47 -0.03 6.24
CA VAL A 31 -5.95 -0.08 6.39
C VAL A 31 -6.43 -1.29 7.18
N MET A 32 -5.54 -2.23 7.52
CA MET A 32 -5.88 -3.42 8.30
C MET A 32 -6.06 -3.08 9.78
N LYS A 33 -7.30 -3.08 10.26
CA LYS A 33 -7.61 -2.90 11.68
C LYS A 33 -7.26 -4.15 12.48
N GLY A 34 -6.55 -3.99 13.58
CA GLY A 34 -6.22 -5.09 14.50
C GLY A 34 -5.20 -6.11 13.98
N GLY A 35 -4.58 -5.86 12.82
CA GLY A 35 -3.52 -6.73 12.28
C GLY A 35 -4.00 -8.09 11.76
N HIS A 36 -5.30 -8.25 11.46
CA HIS A 36 -5.86 -9.50 10.97
C HIS A 36 -6.18 -9.41 9.45
N PRO A 37 -5.29 -9.87 8.57
CA PRO A 37 -5.49 -9.84 7.12
C PRO A 37 -6.42 -10.94 6.60
N GLY A 38 -6.92 -11.84 7.46
CA GLY A 38 -7.54 -13.11 7.05
C GLY A 38 -8.60 -12.95 5.95
N VAL A 39 -9.64 -12.14 6.20
CA VAL A 39 -10.74 -11.95 5.23
C VAL A 39 -10.26 -11.34 3.91
N LEU A 40 -9.33 -10.37 3.97
CA LEU A 40 -8.74 -9.77 2.79
C LEU A 40 -7.98 -10.83 1.97
N LEU A 41 -7.11 -11.61 2.62
CA LEU A 41 -6.34 -12.66 1.97
C LEU A 41 -7.24 -13.75 1.38
N ASP A 42 -8.27 -14.18 2.11
CA ASP A 42 -9.22 -15.18 1.66
C ASP A 42 -9.93 -14.71 0.38
N ASN A 43 -10.38 -13.46 0.34
CA ASN A 43 -11.00 -12.87 -0.84
C ASN A 43 -10.02 -12.75 -2.01
N LEU A 44 -8.79 -12.27 -1.78
CA LEU A 44 -7.77 -12.15 -2.83
C LEU A 44 -7.41 -13.51 -3.42
N ILE A 45 -7.24 -14.53 -2.58
CA ILE A 45 -6.95 -15.90 -3.02
C ILE A 45 -8.12 -16.47 -3.80
N ALA A 46 -9.36 -16.29 -3.34
CA ALA A 46 -10.55 -16.77 -4.04
C ALA A 46 -10.77 -16.11 -5.40
N MET A 47 -10.29 -14.88 -5.58
CA MET A 47 -10.34 -14.18 -6.87
C MET A 47 -9.29 -14.68 -7.88
N LEU A 48 -8.22 -15.32 -7.41
CA LEU A 48 -7.17 -15.85 -8.28
C LEU A 48 -7.61 -17.17 -8.92
N LYS A 49 -7.30 -17.34 -10.20
CA LYS A 49 -7.32 -18.65 -10.86
C LYS A 49 -6.37 -19.62 -10.15
N PRO A 50 -6.59 -20.94 -10.24
CA PRO A 50 -5.61 -21.93 -9.79
C PRO A 50 -4.23 -21.66 -10.41
N GLY A 51 -3.22 -21.42 -9.56
CA GLY A 51 -1.85 -21.08 -9.98
C GLY A 51 -1.60 -19.59 -10.30
N GLY A 52 -2.57 -18.71 -10.05
CA GLY A 52 -2.42 -17.26 -10.19
C GLY A 52 -1.47 -16.63 -9.17
N TYR A 53 -1.08 -15.38 -9.42
CA TYR A 53 -0.10 -14.65 -8.62
C TYR A 53 -0.69 -13.43 -7.92
N LEU A 54 -0.37 -13.28 -6.63
CA LEU A 54 -0.61 -12.06 -5.87
C LEU A 54 0.63 -11.17 -5.93
N GLN A 55 0.50 -10.00 -6.54
CA GLN A 55 1.50 -8.94 -6.50
C GLN A 55 1.16 -7.94 -5.39
N TRP A 56 1.82 -8.09 -4.24
CA TRP A 56 1.66 -7.20 -3.10
C TRP A 56 2.76 -6.15 -3.08
N ASP A 57 2.41 -4.89 -3.36
CA ASP A 57 3.32 -3.74 -3.32
C ASP A 57 3.09 -2.88 -2.08
N GLU A 58 4.08 -2.77 -1.21
CA GLU A 58 3.96 -1.99 0.03
C GLU A 58 5.06 -0.95 0.13
N MET A 59 4.71 0.16 0.77
CA MET A 59 5.73 1.05 1.29
C MET A 59 6.29 0.40 2.56
N ASP A 60 7.59 0.55 2.79
CA ASP A 60 8.16 0.29 4.12
C ASP A 60 7.56 1.30 5.10
N SER A 61 6.47 0.90 5.75
CA SER A 61 5.77 1.71 6.74
C SER A 61 6.49 1.73 8.08
N ALA A 62 7.44 0.82 8.31
CA ALA A 62 8.20 0.78 9.56
C ALA A 62 9.16 1.98 9.69
N SER A 63 9.66 2.48 8.56
CA SER A 63 10.48 3.70 8.52
C SER A 63 9.68 4.99 8.38
N PHE A 64 8.35 4.91 8.26
CA PHE A 64 7.52 6.09 8.12
C PHE A 64 7.29 6.77 9.47
N SER A 65 7.82 7.98 9.62
CA SER A 65 7.58 8.84 10.78
C SER A 65 6.95 10.18 10.37
N ALA A 66 5.95 10.61 11.14
CA ALA A 66 5.41 11.95 11.06
C ALA A 66 5.94 12.76 12.24
N HIS A 67 6.60 13.88 11.97
CA HIS A 67 7.11 14.79 13.00
C HIS A 67 6.35 16.11 12.94
N SER A 68 5.97 16.63 14.12
CA SER A 68 5.50 18.01 14.20
C SER A 68 6.63 18.96 13.79
N PRO A 69 6.34 20.08 13.13
CA PRO A 69 7.35 21.10 12.85
C PRO A 69 8.09 21.50 14.12
N ASN A 70 9.42 21.56 14.05
CA ASN A 70 10.30 22.01 15.12
C ASN A 70 11.34 23.01 14.56
N GLU A 71 12.25 23.48 15.41
CA GLU A 71 13.29 24.45 15.02
C GLU A 71 14.19 23.95 13.88
N LEU A 72 14.35 22.63 13.72
CA LEU A 72 15.15 21.98 12.67
C LEU A 72 14.37 21.71 11.38
N THR A 73 13.05 21.90 11.38
CA THR A 73 12.22 21.66 10.20
C THR A 73 12.46 22.77 9.17
N PRO A 74 12.87 22.46 7.92
CA PRO A 74 13.13 23.47 6.91
C PRO A 74 11.92 24.39 6.73
N LYS A 75 12.11 25.67 7.03
CA LYS A 75 11.08 26.68 6.77
C LYS A 75 11.01 26.88 5.26
N VAL A 76 9.96 26.36 4.63
CA VAL A 76 9.68 26.64 3.23
C VAL A 76 9.59 28.15 3.08
N ASN A 77 10.55 28.74 2.37
CA ASN A 77 10.49 30.16 2.09
C ASN A 77 9.32 30.41 1.10
N LYS A 78 8.60 31.51 1.30
CA LYS A 78 7.45 31.93 0.47
C LYS A 78 7.77 32.15 -1.02
N TYR A 79 9.02 31.96 -1.45
CA TYR A 79 9.50 32.19 -2.81
C TYR A 79 9.97 30.92 -3.53
N GLY A 80 9.78 29.73 -2.94
CA GLY A 80 9.76 28.47 -3.69
C GLY A 80 11.06 28.15 -4.44
N THR A 81 12.16 27.94 -3.72
CA THR A 81 13.29 27.18 -4.29
C THR A 81 13.33 25.80 -3.63
N SER A 82 12.83 24.80 -4.36
CA SER A 82 12.93 23.39 -3.98
C SER A 82 14.39 22.94 -4.03
N HIS A 83 15.07 22.94 -2.88
CA HIS A 83 16.26 22.11 -2.71
C HIS A 83 15.80 20.68 -2.52
N ARG A 84 15.88 19.90 -3.59
CA ARG A 84 15.69 18.45 -3.58
C ARG A 84 16.76 17.85 -2.68
N GLN A 85 16.47 17.64 -1.40
CA GLN A 85 17.35 16.93 -0.48
C GLN A 85 17.26 15.44 -0.80
N VAL A 86 18.13 14.99 -1.70
CA VAL A 86 18.39 13.56 -1.91
C VAL A 86 19.18 13.11 -0.70
N SER A 87 18.49 12.66 0.35
CA SER A 87 19.14 11.94 1.45
C SER A 87 19.51 10.56 0.92
N ARG A 88 20.73 10.43 0.40
CA ARG A 88 21.41 9.17 0.20
C ARG A 88 21.69 8.62 1.59
N TYR A 89 20.97 7.57 1.99
CA TYR A 89 21.37 6.76 3.14
C TYR A 89 22.76 6.20 2.84
N VAL A 90 23.77 6.74 3.51
CA VAL A 90 25.10 6.14 3.61
C VAL A 90 24.92 4.91 4.48
N GLN A 91 25.03 3.72 3.87
CA GLN A 91 25.40 2.53 4.63
C GLN A 91 26.85 2.75 5.07
N GLU A 92 27.04 3.00 6.36
CA GLU A 92 28.31 2.76 7.03
C GLU A 92 28.11 1.53 7.94
N GLU A 93 28.81 0.47 7.52
CA GLU A 93 29.22 -0.80 8.17
C GLU A 93 28.15 -1.82 8.58
#